data_AF-A0A1F2Y9G1-F1
#
_entry.id   AF-A0A1F2Y9G1-F1
#
_cell.length_a   1.000
_cell.length_b   1.000
_cell.length_c   1.000
_cell.angle_alpha   90.00
_cell.angle_beta   90.00
_cell.angle_gamma   90.00
#
_symmetry.space_group_name_H-M   'P 1'
#
loop_
_entity.id
_entity.type
_entity.pdbx_description
1 polymer ?
#
loop_
_entity_poly.entity_id
_entity_poly.type
_entity_poly.pdbx_seq_one_letter_code
_entity_poly.pdbx_strand_id
1 'polypeptide(L)'
;MRGPARLLAILLTVALTVPVGAISAPASHRPGPCALDRVEGETARQWVKRVIRCAERRWEVPGGATKAICIAKAESGLNPKAVSEDGSYLGLFQQAAEAWPDRYREWTRRVWELDERALNGRTNTIVTIRMVNANGWGSWAAVGDC
;
A
#
# COMPACT_ATOMS: atom_id res chain seq x y z
N MET A 1 -56.14 -52.61 33.25
CA MET A 1 -57.16 -51.54 33.39
C MET A 1 -56.62 -50.25 32.82
N ARG A 2 -57.49 -49.53 32.09
CA ARG A 2 -57.40 -48.18 31.51
C ARG A 2 -56.38 -47.20 32.14
N GLY A 3 -55.63 -46.46 31.29
CA GLY A 3 -54.89 -45.22 31.67
C GLY A 3 -55.83 -44.07 32.09
N PRO A 4 -55.43 -42.78 32.22
CA PRO A 4 -54.28 -42.04 31.64
C PRO A 4 -53.55 -41.17 32.72
N ALA A 5 -52.53 -40.35 32.46
CA ALA A 5 -52.63 -39.02 31.88
C ALA A 5 -51.22 -38.41 31.72
N ARG A 6 -50.91 -37.98 30.50
CA ARG A 6 -49.76 -37.14 30.19
C ARG A 6 -50.10 -35.71 30.62
N LEU A 7 -49.32 -35.14 31.53
CA LEU A 7 -49.34 -33.71 31.80
C LEU A 7 -48.24 -33.05 30.96
N LEU A 8 -48.63 -32.49 29.82
CA LEU A 8 -47.84 -31.52 29.07
C LEU A 8 -47.87 -30.20 29.86
N ALA A 9 -46.74 -29.80 30.42
CA ALA A 9 -46.57 -28.44 30.91
C ALA A 9 -46.07 -27.56 29.76
N ILE A 10 -46.95 -26.71 29.24
CA ILE A 10 -46.60 -25.69 28.24
C ILE A 10 -45.89 -24.55 28.99
N LEU A 11 -44.57 -24.49 28.85
CA LEU A 11 -43.77 -23.35 29.30
C LEU A 11 -43.90 -22.22 28.27
N LEU A 12 -44.68 -21.18 28.60
CA LEU A 12 -44.65 -19.91 27.87
C LEU A 12 -43.33 -19.19 28.18
N THR A 13 -42.39 -19.25 27.25
CA THR A 13 -41.19 -18.39 27.27
C THR A 13 -41.54 -17.03 26.69
N VAL A 14 -41.66 -16.02 27.56
CA VAL A 14 -41.71 -14.61 27.17
C VAL A 14 -40.31 -14.23 26.68
N ALA A 15 -40.16 -14.05 25.37
CA ALA A 15 -38.90 -13.59 24.77
C ALA A 15 -38.73 -12.09 25.02
N LEU A 16 -37.90 -11.73 26.01
CA LEU A 16 -37.37 -10.36 26.13
C LEU A 16 -36.40 -10.13 24.96
N THR A 17 -36.85 -9.41 23.95
CA THR A 17 -35.97 -8.82 22.93
C THR A 17 -35.23 -7.64 23.55
N VAL A 18 -34.02 -7.89 24.07
CA VAL A 18 -33.09 -6.83 24.44
C VAL A 18 -32.58 -6.19 23.14
N PRO A 19 -32.76 -4.89 22.90
CA PRO A 19 -32.10 -4.23 21.78
C PRO A 19 -30.60 -4.26 22.06
N VAL A 20 -29.89 -5.17 21.39
CA VAL A 20 -28.44 -5.14 21.31
C VAL A 20 -28.10 -3.88 20.53
N GLY A 21 -27.87 -2.77 21.25
CA GLY A 21 -27.36 -1.55 20.67
C GLY A 21 -26.08 -1.89 19.91
N ALA A 22 -26.06 -1.63 18.61
CA ALA A 22 -24.88 -1.81 17.79
C ALA A 22 -23.79 -0.91 18.36
N ILE A 23 -22.84 -1.51 19.09
CA ILE A 23 -21.61 -0.84 19.49
C ILE A 23 -20.85 -0.63 18.20
N SER A 24 -20.95 0.57 17.62
CA SER A 24 -20.11 0.98 16.51
C SER A 24 -18.66 0.95 16.98
N ALA A 25 -17.96 -0.15 16.67
CA ALA A 25 -16.53 -0.22 16.89
C ALA A 25 -15.89 0.88 16.03
N PRO A 26 -15.03 1.74 16.60
CA PRO A 26 -14.29 2.69 15.78
C PRO A 26 -13.45 1.89 14.78
N ALA A 27 -13.74 2.05 13.50
CA ALA A 27 -12.92 1.48 12.44
C ALA A 27 -11.54 2.15 12.50
N SER A 28 -10.59 1.49 13.16
CA SER A 28 -9.19 1.92 13.14
C SER A 28 -8.62 1.59 11.77
N HIS A 29 -8.74 2.52 10.83
CA HIS A 29 -8.04 2.44 9.56
C HIS A 29 -6.55 2.59 9.85
N ARG A 30 -5.80 1.49 9.77
CA ARG A 30 -4.34 1.54 9.83
C ARG A 30 -3.84 1.86 8.44
N PRO A 31 -3.30 3.06 8.21
CA PRO A 31 -2.87 3.42 6.88
C PRO A 31 -1.71 2.51 6.47
N GLY A 32 -1.68 2.12 5.20
CA GLY A 32 -0.66 1.21 4.66
C GLY A 32 0.78 1.71 4.87
N PRO A 33 1.79 0.96 4.42
CA PRO A 33 3.20 1.33 4.59
C PRO A 33 3.49 2.72 4.04
N CYS A 34 4.30 3.49 4.79
CA CYS A 34 4.76 4.82 4.41
C CYS A 34 3.66 5.82 4.04
N ALA A 35 2.51 5.73 4.72
CA ALA A 35 1.50 6.78 4.72
C ALA A 35 1.99 7.98 5.52
N LEU A 36 2.83 8.80 4.88
CA LEU A 36 3.38 10.01 5.48
C LEU A 36 2.57 11.21 5.04
N ASP A 37 2.13 11.99 6.01
CA ASP A 37 1.55 13.30 5.74
C ASP A 37 2.63 14.27 5.24
N ARG A 38 2.21 15.16 4.33
CA ARG A 38 3.05 16.26 3.90
C ARG A 38 3.18 17.25 5.04
N VAL A 39 4.40 17.70 5.28
CA VAL A 39 4.65 18.77 6.24
C VAL A 39 4.42 20.10 5.55
N GLU A 40 3.96 21.11 6.29
CA GLU A 40 3.78 22.46 5.76
C GLU A 40 5.09 22.99 5.14
N GLY A 41 4.97 23.61 3.97
CA GLY A 41 6.13 24.10 3.20
C GLY A 41 6.97 23.00 2.52
N GLU A 42 6.64 21.72 2.68
CA GLU A 42 7.39 20.62 2.08
C GLU A 42 7.14 20.51 0.57
N THR A 43 8.22 20.59 -0.22
CA THR A 43 8.17 20.34 -1.67
C THR A 43 7.86 18.87 -1.96
N ALA A 44 7.29 18.61 -3.15
CA ALA A 44 7.02 17.22 -3.57
C ALA A 44 8.29 16.35 -3.56
N ARG A 45 9.43 16.93 -3.95
CA ARG A 45 10.74 16.28 -3.96
C ARG A 45 11.22 15.90 -2.56
N GLN A 46 10.99 16.75 -1.56
CA GLN A 46 11.35 16.43 -0.17
C GLN A 46 10.46 15.31 0.37
N TRP A 47 9.16 15.38 0.11
CA TRP A 47 8.21 14.35 0.53
C TRP A 47 8.57 12.97 -0.05
N VAL A 48 8.81 12.86 -1.37
CA VAL A 48 9.17 11.55 -1.97
C VAL A 48 10.48 10.99 -1.41
N LYS A 49 11.47 11.83 -1.07
CA LYS A 49 12.70 11.35 -0.40
C LYS A 49 12.40 10.74 0.97
N ARG A 50 11.47 11.30 1.74
CA ARG A 50 11.04 10.70 3.03
C ARG A 50 10.31 9.38 2.82
N VAL A 51 9.47 9.31 1.79
CA VAL A 51 8.78 8.06 1.41
C VAL A 51 9.79 6.99 1.01
N ILE A 52 10.79 7.31 0.18
CA ILE A 52 11.88 6.38 -0.20
C ILE A 52 12.61 5.87 1.04
N ARG A 53 13.04 6.76 1.94
CA ARG A 53 13.71 6.36 3.20
C ARG A 53 12.81 5.51 4.09
N CYS A 54 11.51 5.79 4.13
CA CYS A 54 10.57 4.98 4.89
C CYS A 54 10.45 3.56 4.30
N ALA A 55 10.33 3.46 2.98
CA ALA A 55 10.20 2.18 2.30
C ALA A 55 11.48 1.35 2.46
N GLU A 56 12.65 1.97 2.29
CA GLU A 56 13.94 1.29 2.42
C GLU A 56 14.22 0.80 3.85
N ARG A 57 13.89 1.58 4.89
CA ARG A 57 13.95 1.08 6.28
C ARG A 57 13.06 -0.14 6.54
N ARG A 58 12.09 -0.40 5.66
CA ARG A 58 11.12 -1.49 5.78
C ARG A 58 11.50 -2.69 4.91
N TRP A 59 12.17 -2.43 3.80
CA TRP A 59 12.65 -3.39 2.82
C TRP A 59 14.01 -2.91 2.33
N GLU A 60 15.06 -3.39 2.97
CA GLU A 60 16.43 -2.98 2.69
C GLU A 60 16.79 -3.33 1.24
N VAL A 61 17.51 -2.42 0.56
CA VAL A 61 17.94 -2.61 -0.83
C VAL A 61 19.44 -2.35 -0.93
N PRO A 62 20.15 -2.97 -1.89
CA PRO A 62 21.57 -2.69 -2.10
C PRO A 62 21.82 -1.18 -2.28
N GLY A 63 22.81 -0.61 -1.58
CA GLY A 63 23.09 0.84 -1.59
C GLY A 63 22.10 1.72 -0.79
N GLY A 64 21.07 1.10 -0.19
CA GLY A 64 20.11 1.74 0.71
C GLY A 64 19.35 2.91 0.10
N ALA A 65 18.83 3.77 0.98
CA ALA A 65 18.01 4.91 0.56
C ALA A 65 18.78 5.93 -0.30
N THR A 66 20.11 6.02 -0.13
CA THR A 66 20.96 6.91 -0.93
C THR A 66 20.93 6.53 -2.40
N LYS A 67 21.16 5.25 -2.71
CA LYS A 67 21.08 4.72 -4.07
C LYS A 67 19.67 4.87 -4.64
N ALA A 68 18.65 4.51 -3.87
CA ALA A 68 17.25 4.65 -4.32
C ALA A 68 16.87 6.11 -4.66
N ILE A 69 17.32 7.09 -3.86
CA ILE A 69 17.11 8.52 -4.14
C ILE A 69 17.90 8.96 -5.37
N CYS A 70 19.13 8.46 -5.55
CA CYS A 70 19.95 8.74 -6.74
C CYS A 70 19.24 8.28 -8.01
N ILE A 71 18.78 7.03 -8.02
CA ILE A 71 18.04 6.45 -9.15
C ILE A 71 16.75 7.24 -9.43
N ALA A 72 15.91 7.49 -8.42
CA ALA A 72 14.69 8.29 -8.60
C ALA A 72 14.97 9.71 -9.12
N LYS A 73 16.13 10.29 -8.78
CA LYS A 73 16.55 11.59 -9.31
C LYS A 73 16.98 11.49 -10.77
N ALA A 74 17.73 10.46 -11.15
CA ALA A 74 18.15 10.26 -12.54
C ALA A 74 16.96 9.96 -13.45
N GLU A 75 16.04 9.11 -12.98
CA GLU A 75 14.88 8.65 -13.75
C GLU A 75 13.82 9.73 -13.97
N SER A 76 13.52 10.54 -12.95
CA SER A 76 12.38 11.47 -13.02
C SER A 76 12.67 12.87 -12.47
N GLY A 77 13.90 13.16 -12.05
CA GLY A 77 14.19 14.39 -11.31
C GLY A 77 13.43 14.47 -9.97
N LEU A 78 13.12 13.31 -9.37
CA LEU A 78 12.26 13.14 -8.20
C LEU A 78 10.81 13.64 -8.42
N ASN A 79 10.31 13.55 -9.65
CA ASN A 79 8.94 13.90 -9.99
C ASN A 79 8.07 12.63 -10.02
N PRO A 80 7.17 12.42 -9.04
CA PRO A 80 6.32 11.23 -9.02
C PRO A 80 5.29 11.19 -10.17
N LYS A 81 5.08 12.31 -10.86
CA LYS A 81 4.16 12.42 -12.00
C LYS A 81 4.89 12.43 -13.35
N ALA A 82 6.18 12.08 -13.38
CA ALA A 82 6.93 12.02 -14.64
C ALA A 82 6.33 10.95 -15.57
N VAL A 83 6.35 11.25 -16.86
CA VAL A 83 5.93 10.35 -17.94
C VAL A 83 7.00 10.50 -19.02
N SER A 84 7.52 9.39 -19.55
CA SER A 84 8.44 9.43 -20.69
C SER A 84 7.74 10.04 -21.92
N GLU A 85 8.52 10.51 -22.89
CA GLU A 85 8.00 11.19 -24.08
C GLU A 85 6.95 10.35 -24.84
N ASP A 86 7.17 9.04 -24.91
CA ASP A 86 6.30 8.05 -25.55
C ASP A 86 5.25 7.43 -24.61
N GLY A 87 5.26 7.79 -23.33
CA GLY A 87 4.37 7.22 -22.31
C GLY A 87 4.73 5.80 -21.84
N SER A 88 5.82 5.22 -22.32
CA SER A 88 6.25 3.86 -21.97
C SER A 88 6.69 3.71 -20.51
N TYR A 89 7.11 4.79 -19.85
CA TYR A 89 7.60 4.77 -18.48
C TYR A 89 6.94 5.83 -17.60
N LEU A 90 6.57 5.43 -16.38
CA LEU A 90 5.71 6.20 -15.50
C LEU A 90 6.30 6.38 -14.10
N GLY A 91 6.16 7.61 -13.62
CA GLY A 91 6.33 8.00 -12.24
C GLY A 91 7.77 8.05 -11.77
N LEU A 92 7.94 7.96 -10.45
CA LEU A 92 9.16 8.33 -9.73
C LEU A 92 10.39 7.51 -10.16
N PHE A 93 10.21 6.21 -10.38
CA PHE A 93 11.25 5.27 -10.79
C PHE A 93 11.13 4.81 -12.25
N GLN A 94 10.35 5.55 -13.06
CA GLN A 94 10.12 5.25 -14.49
C GLN A 94 9.76 3.77 -14.70
N GLN A 95 8.67 3.34 -14.07
CA GLN A 95 8.16 1.98 -14.19
C GLN A 95 7.51 1.79 -15.56
N ALA A 96 7.79 0.67 -16.24
CA ALA A 96 7.17 0.35 -17.52
C ALA A 96 5.63 0.34 -17.40
N ALA A 97 4.95 1.11 -18.24
CA ALA A 97 3.51 1.32 -18.18
C ALA A 97 2.73 0.00 -18.39
N GLU A 98 3.16 -0.80 -19.36
CA GLU A 98 2.53 -2.09 -19.70
C GLU A 98 2.61 -3.11 -18.55
N ALA A 99 3.76 -3.18 -17.86
CA ALA A 99 3.97 -4.13 -16.77
C ALA A 99 3.40 -3.64 -15.43
N TRP A 100 3.02 -2.37 -15.33
CA TRP A 100 2.61 -1.76 -14.06
C TRP A 100 1.40 -2.44 -13.39
N PRO A 101 0.30 -2.78 -14.10
CA PRO A 101 -0.84 -3.43 -13.46
C PRO A 101 -0.46 -4.72 -12.73
N ASP A 102 0.42 -5.52 -13.32
CA ASP A 102 0.87 -6.80 -12.75
C ASP A 102 1.79 -6.56 -11.56
N ARG A 103 2.75 -5.63 -11.71
CA ARG A 103 3.65 -5.23 -10.61
C ARG A 103 2.88 -4.65 -9.42
N TYR A 104 1.84 -3.86 -9.67
CA TYR A 104 0.99 -3.34 -8.61
C TYR A 104 0.32 -4.49 -7.83
N ARG A 105 -0.26 -5.47 -8.54
CA ARG A 105 -0.92 -6.62 -7.87
C ARG A 105 0.07 -7.51 -7.11
N GLU A 106 1.23 -7.76 -7.67
CA GLU A 106 2.27 -8.61 -7.06
C GLU A 106 2.92 -7.94 -5.84
N TRP A 107 3.26 -6.65 -5.95
CA TRP A 107 4.08 -5.94 -4.97
C TRP A 107 3.28 -5.07 -4.01
N THR A 108 1.94 -5.17 -4.00
CA THR A 108 1.10 -4.51 -3.00
C THR A 108 0.19 -5.50 -2.28
N ARG A 109 -0.59 -5.00 -1.31
CA ARG A 109 -1.66 -5.75 -0.65
C ARG A 109 -2.90 -4.89 -0.65
N ARG A 110 -4.06 -5.49 -0.94
CA ARG A 110 -5.35 -4.77 -0.95
C ARG A 110 -5.63 -4.00 0.34
N VAL A 111 -5.25 -4.57 1.49
CA VAL A 111 -5.42 -3.96 2.82
C VAL A 111 -4.59 -2.69 3.04
N TRP A 112 -3.67 -2.35 2.14
CA TRP A 112 -2.88 -1.12 2.23
C TRP A 112 -3.53 0.08 1.57
N GLU A 113 -4.59 -0.15 0.78
CA GLU A 113 -5.38 0.89 0.10
C GLU A 113 -4.49 1.91 -0.64
N LEU A 114 -3.52 1.40 -1.39
CA LEU A 114 -2.64 2.21 -2.22
C LEU A 114 -3.39 2.66 -3.48
N ASP A 115 -3.02 3.82 -4.01
CA ASP A 115 -3.51 4.29 -5.31
C ASP A 115 -2.90 3.43 -6.41
N GLU A 116 -3.72 2.84 -7.26
CA GLU A 116 -3.26 1.91 -8.30
C GLU A 116 -2.44 2.58 -9.41
N ARG A 117 -2.41 3.92 -9.48
CA ARG A 117 -1.68 4.63 -10.53
C ARG A 117 -0.17 4.63 -10.26
N ALA A 118 0.61 4.33 -11.30
CA ALA A 118 2.07 4.46 -11.29
C ALA A 118 2.55 5.90 -10.98
N LEU A 119 1.70 6.90 -11.24
CA LEU A 119 1.97 8.31 -10.98
C LEU A 119 1.78 8.72 -9.52
N ASN A 120 1.36 7.80 -8.66
CA ASN A 120 1.35 8.02 -7.21
C ASN A 120 2.75 7.73 -6.65
N GLY A 121 3.43 8.77 -6.14
CA GLY A 121 4.80 8.63 -5.64
C GLY A 121 4.97 7.61 -4.52
N ARG A 122 3.95 7.44 -3.66
CA ARG A 122 3.99 6.45 -2.58
C ARG A 122 3.85 5.04 -3.12
N THR A 123 2.86 4.78 -3.97
CA THR A 123 2.69 3.46 -4.59
C THR A 123 3.89 3.08 -5.44
N ASN A 124 4.36 3.98 -6.30
CA ASN A 124 5.52 3.77 -7.17
C ASN A 124 6.77 3.42 -6.35
N THR A 125 7.00 4.13 -5.23
CA THR A 125 8.11 3.81 -4.32
C THR A 125 7.94 2.43 -3.67
N ILE A 126 6.77 2.11 -3.11
CA ILE A 126 6.56 0.83 -2.42
C ILE A 126 6.76 -0.34 -3.36
N VAL A 127 6.17 -0.28 -4.56
CA VAL A 127 6.32 -1.32 -5.59
C VAL A 127 7.79 -1.46 -5.95
N THR A 128 8.47 -0.36 -6.29
CA THR A 128 9.87 -0.38 -6.71
C THR A 128 10.79 -0.95 -5.63
N ILE A 129 10.71 -0.43 -4.40
CA ILE A 129 11.60 -0.86 -3.33
C ILE A 129 11.37 -2.33 -2.99
N ARG A 130 10.12 -2.84 -3.02
CA ARG A 130 9.86 -4.27 -2.82
C ARG A 130 10.39 -5.13 -3.97
N MET A 131 10.25 -4.69 -5.22
CA MET A 131 10.84 -5.37 -6.38
C MET A 131 12.36 -5.47 -6.26
N VAL A 132 13.01 -4.38 -5.87
CA VAL A 132 14.47 -4.31 -5.74
C VAL A 132 14.96 -5.11 -4.53
N ASN A 133 14.22 -5.10 -3.42
CA ASN A 133 14.54 -5.92 -2.26
C ASN A 133 14.55 -7.42 -2.64
N ALA A 134 13.65 -7.84 -3.53
CA ALA A 134 13.60 -9.23 -4.01
C ALA A 134 14.63 -9.54 -5.13
N ASN A 135 14.83 -8.61 -6.07
CA ASN A 135 15.51 -8.91 -7.35
C ASN A 135 16.78 -8.08 -7.60
N GLY A 136 17.13 -7.15 -6.72
CA GLY A 136 18.19 -6.17 -6.92
C GLY A 136 17.82 -5.07 -7.94
N TRP A 137 18.82 -4.25 -8.29
CA TRP A 137 18.65 -3.08 -9.16
C TRP A 137 18.76 -3.38 -10.67
N GLY A 138 18.71 -4.65 -11.09
CA GLY A 138 19.01 -5.04 -12.48
C GLY A 138 18.23 -4.25 -13.53
N SER A 139 16.94 -3.97 -13.28
CA SER A 139 16.10 -3.19 -14.18
C SER A 139 16.51 -1.70 -14.32
N TRP A 140 17.35 -1.19 -13.43
CA TRP A 140 17.88 0.18 -13.41
C TRP A 140 19.40 0.23 -13.65
N ALA A 141 19.99 -0.84 -14.18
CA ALA A 141 21.45 -0.91 -14.40
C ALA A 141 21.97 0.19 -15.35
N ALA A 142 21.14 0.68 -16.27
CA ALA A 142 21.50 1.74 -17.23
C ALA A 142 21.67 3.14 -16.60
N VAL A 143 21.19 3.34 -15.36
CA VAL A 143 21.28 4.64 -14.66
C VAL A 143 22.73 5.02 -14.30
N GLY A 144 23.68 4.08 -14.38
CA GLY A 144 25.09 4.33 -14.11
C GLY A 144 25.40 4.45 -12.62
N ASP A 145 26.39 5.28 -12.27
CA ASP A 145 26.94 5.43 -10.90
C ASP A 145 25.96 6.09 -9.92
N CYS A 146 24.96 5.32 -9.56
CA CYS A 146 24.31 5.26 -8.25
C CYS A 146 24.73 3.92 -7.59
#